data_AF-A0A5K1AUU6-F1
#
_entry.id   AF-A0A5K1AUU6-F1
#
_cell.length_a   1.000
_cell.length_b   1.000
_cell.length_c   1.000
_cell.angle_alpha   90.00
_cell.angle_beta   90.00
_cell.angle_gamma   90.00
#
_symmetry.space_group_name_H-M   'P 1'
#
loop_
_entity.id
_entity.type
_entity.pdbx_description
1 polymer ?
#
loop_
_entity_poly.entity_id
_entity_poly.type
_entity_poly.pdbx_seq_one_letter_code
_entity_poly.pdbx_strand_id
1 'polypeptide(L)'
;VKCLETGQQFAIKKVLQDRRYKNRELQIMKLMDHPNVVKLRHCFFSTNEKDELYLNLVLEYVSETVYRVSRQYSRMNQRMPIIYVQLYTYQ
;
A
#
# COMPACT_ATOMS: atom_id res chain seq x y z
N VAL A 1 5.18 -3.67 9.00
CA VAL A 1 4.87 -3.88 10.44
C VAL A 1 4.26 -5.26 10.59
N LYS A 2 4.74 -6.08 11.53
CA LYS A 2 4.18 -7.40 11.80
C LYS A 2 3.19 -7.27 12.96
N CYS A 3 1.97 -7.76 12.80
CA CYS A 3 1.04 -7.92 13.91
C CYS A 3 1.57 -9.03 14.82
N LEU A 4 1.69 -8.74 16.12
CA LEU A 4 2.25 -9.69 17.09
C LEU A 4 1.29 -10.85 17.37
N GLU A 5 -0.01 -10.60 17.35
CA GLU A 5 -1.05 -11.59 17.63
C GLU A 5 -1.21 -12.59 16.50
N THR A 6 -1.24 -12.12 15.25
CA THR A 6 -1.52 -12.97 14.07
C THR A 6 -0.27 -13.33 13.27
N GLY A 7 0.84 -12.64 13.50
CA GLY A 7 2.05 -12.74 12.68
C GLY A 7 1.94 -12.13 11.29
N GLN A 8 0.77 -11.58 10.91
CA GLN A 8 0.52 -11.00 9.59
C GLN A 8 1.29 -9.69 9.38
N GLN A 9 1.80 -9.47 8.17
CA GLN A 9 2.50 -8.24 7.80
C GLN A 9 1.55 -7.20 7.19
N PHE A 10 1.79 -5.94 7.52
CA PHE A 10 1.05 -4.78 7.03
C PHE A 10 2.00 -3.64 6.63
N ALA A 11 1.57 -2.82 5.68
CA ALA A 11 2.18 -1.54 5.35
C ALA A 11 1.46 -0.42 6.10
N ILE A 12 2.19 0.55 6.63
CA ILE A 12 1.59 1.74 7.25
C ILE A 12 1.97 2.96 6.41
N LYS A 13 0.97 3.61 5.85
CA LYS A 13 1.12 4.92 5.18
C LYS A 13 0.68 6.00 6.16
N LYS A 14 1.65 6.73 6.71
CA LYS A 14 1.43 7.88 7.60
C LYS A 14 1.43 9.17 6.77
N VAL A 15 0.35 9.93 6.82
CA VAL A 15 0.19 11.19 6.08
C VAL A 15 -0.17 12.32 7.04
N LEU A 16 0.39 13.51 6.81
CA LEU A 16 0.00 14.70 7.56
C LEU A 16 -1.47 15.01 7.24
N GLN A 17 -2.27 15.27 8.27
CA GLN A 17 -3.69 15.49 8.16
C GLN A 17 -4.03 16.92 8.58
N ASP A 18 -4.43 17.75 7.61
CA ASP A 18 -5.12 18.99 7.92
C ASP A 18 -6.54 18.68 8.44
N ARG A 19 -6.87 19.20 9.62
CA ARG A 19 -8.18 19.01 10.28
C ARG A 19 -9.34 19.62 9.49
N ARG A 20 -9.06 20.59 8.60
CA ARG A 20 -10.08 21.27 7.79
C ARG A 20 -10.62 20.42 6.65
N TYR A 21 -9.91 19.36 6.26
CA TYR A 21 -10.23 18.58 5.07
C TYR A 21 -10.43 17.10 5.40
N LYS A 22 -11.36 16.46 4.69
CA LYS A 22 -11.45 14.99 4.68
C LYS A 22 -10.37 14.44 3.77
N ASN A 23 -9.78 13.32 4.15
CA ASN A 23 -8.79 12.64 3.31
C ASN A 23 -9.50 11.81 2.23
N ARG A 24 -9.39 12.24 0.96
CA ARG A 24 -10.03 11.57 -0.18
C ARG A 24 -9.53 10.14 -0.38
N GLU A 25 -8.24 9.89 -0.15
CA GLU A 25 -7.65 8.56 -0.25
C GLU A 25 -8.30 7.61 0.77
N LEU A 26 -8.46 8.02 2.03
CA LEU A 26 -9.19 7.22 3.03
C LEU A 26 -10.63 6.96 2.61
N GLN A 27 -11.33 7.96 2.07
CA GLN A 27 -12.72 7.78 1.63
C GLN A 27 -12.83 6.76 0.49
N ILE A 28 -11.94 6.84 -0.51
CA ILE A 28 -11.90 5.88 -1.61
C ILE A 28 -11.53 4.50 -1.08
N MET A 29 -10.49 4.40 -0.26
CA MET A 29 -10.03 3.12 0.30
C MET A 29 -11.10 2.40 1.13
N LYS A 30 -12.01 3.12 1.79
CA LYS A 30 -13.15 2.53 2.51
C LYS A 30 -14.21 1.92 1.58
N LEU A 31 -14.25 2.34 0.32
CA LEU A 31 -15.19 1.84 -0.70
C LEU A 31 -14.58 0.70 -1.53
N MET A 32 -13.26 0.50 -1.48
CA MET A 32 -12.58 -0.54 -2.25
C MET A 32 -12.67 -1.89 -1.53
N ASP A 33 -13.33 -2.86 -2.17
CA ASP A 33 -13.27 -4.28 -1.80
C ASP A 33 -13.10 -5.12 -3.06
N HIS A 34 -11.85 -5.35 -3.45
CA HIS A 34 -11.49 -6.07 -4.68
C HIS A 34 -10.19 -6.86 -4.48
N PRO A 35 -10.09 -8.11 -4.96
CA PRO A 35 -8.90 -8.95 -4.77
C PRO A 35 -7.60 -8.37 -5.37
N ASN A 36 -7.69 -7.56 -6.42
CA ASN A 36 -6.53 -6.93 -7.07
C ASN A 36 -6.21 -5.51 -6.56
N VAL A 37 -6.89 -5.06 -5.49
CA VAL A 37 -6.64 -3.75 -4.87
C VAL A 37 -6.20 -3.96 -3.43
N VAL A 38 -5.09 -3.32 -3.05
CA VAL A 38 -4.56 -3.38 -1.68
C VAL A 38 -5.63 -2.97 -0.68
N LYS A 39 -5.95 -3.86 0.27
CA LYS A 39 -7.04 -3.63 1.22
C LYS A 39 -6.63 -2.70 2.35
N LEU A 40 -7.51 -1.76 2.70
CA LEU A 40 -7.45 -1.01 3.96
C LEU A 40 -7.95 -1.91 5.10
N ARG A 41 -7.09 -2.19 6.07
CA ARG A 41 -7.39 -3.07 7.21
C ARG A 41 -7.82 -2.27 8.43
N HIS A 42 -7.16 -1.14 8.67
CA HIS A 42 -7.47 -0.22 9.76
C HIS A 42 -6.98 1.19 9.43
N CYS A 43 -7.50 2.19 10.14
CA CYS A 43 -6.97 3.55 10.09
C CYS A 43 -7.09 4.22 11.45
N PHE A 44 -6.10 5.02 11.83
CA PHE A 44 -6.11 5.75 13.10
C PHE A 44 -5.36 7.07 12.98
N PHE A 45 -5.70 8.02 13.85
CA PHE A 45 -5.00 9.29 13.96
C PHE A 45 -3.91 9.22 15.03
N SER A 46 -2.83 9.95 14.82
CA SER A 46 -1.74 10.11 15.80
C SER A 46 -1.22 11.54 15.74
N THR A 47 -0.84 12.11 16.87
CA THR A 47 -0.10 13.37 16.93
C THR A 47 1.40 13.11 17.11
N ASN A 48 2.24 14.05 16.68
CA ASN A 48 3.65 14.08 17.04
C ASN A 48 3.90 15.08 18.18
N GLU A 49 5.16 15.25 18.58
CA GLU A 49 5.59 16.20 19.62
C GLU A 49 5.32 17.67 19.28
N LYS A 50 5.02 17.98 18.01
CA LYS A 50 4.69 19.32 17.53
C LYS A 50 3.17 19.53 17.38
N ASP A 51 2.36 18.65 17.96
CA ASP A 51 0.90 18.64 17.84
C ASP A 51 0.36 18.54 16.40
N GLU A 52 1.20 18.10 15.46
CA GLU A 52 0.79 17.86 14.08
C GLU A 52 -0.03 16.57 14.01
N LEU A 53 -1.23 16.65 13.43
CA LEU A 53 -2.11 15.51 13.27
C LEU A 53 -1.69 14.69 12.05
N TYR A 54 -1.58 13.39 12.21
CA TYR A 54 -1.36 12.44 11.13
C TYR A 54 -2.50 11.44 11.04
N LEU A 55 -2.83 11.06 9.81
CA LEU A 55 -3.65 9.89 9.51
C LEU A 55 -2.73 8.72 9.14
N ASN A 56 -2.92 7.58 9.79
CA ASN A 56 -2.19 6.35 9.52
C ASN A 56 -3.13 5.35 8.86
N LEU A 57 -2.81 4.94 7.64
CA LEU A 57 -3.53 3.90 6.90
C LEU A 57 -2.79 2.58 7.07
N VAL A 58 -3.44 1.59 7.69
CA VAL A 58 -2.93 0.22 7.82
C VAL A 58 -3.42 -0.57 6.62
N LEU A 59 -2.50 -0.87 5.71
CA LEU A 59 -2.74 -1.48 4.42
C LEU A 59 -2.19 -2.90 4.40
N GLU A 60 -2.78 -3.76 3.58
CA GLU A 60 -2.19 -5.04 3.23
C GLU A 60 -0.76 -4.86 2.67
N TYR A 61 0.14 -5.76 3.07
CA TYR A 61 1.54 -5.72 2.62
C TYR A 61 1.73 -6.63 1.40
N VAL A 62 2.32 -6.07 0.35
CA VAL A 62 2.80 -6.79 -0.85
C VAL A 62 4.31 -6.61 -0.94
N SER A 63 5.05 -7.71 -1.08
CA SER A 63 6.51 -7.74 -0.96
C SER A 63 7.27 -7.17 -2.18
N GLU A 64 6.67 -7.26 -3.36
CA GLU A 64 7.27 -6.87 -4.63
C GLU A 64 6.40 -5.87 -5.38
N THR A 65 7.03 -5.14 -6.29
CA THR A 65 6.34 -4.24 -7.23
C THR A 65 6.71 -4.62 -8.64
N VAL A 66 5.81 -4.35 -9.60
CA VAL A 66 6.09 -4.56 -11.03
C VAL A 66 7.40 -3.86 -11.45
N TYR A 67 7.67 -2.68 -10.88
CA TYR A 67 8.93 -1.97 -11.10
C TYR A 67 10.17 -2.77 -10.66
N ARG A 68 10.16 -3.34 -9.44
CA ARG A 68 11.30 -4.12 -8.93
C ARG A 68 11.56 -5.36 -9.79
N VAL A 69 10.50 -6.08 -10.13
CA VAL A 69 10.59 -7.28 -10.98
C VAL A 69 11.09 -6.91 -12.39
N SER A 70 10.52 -5.89 -13.01
CA SER A 70 10.95 -5.41 -14.33
C SER A 70 12.42 -5.01 -14.35
N ARG A 71 12.86 -4.23 -13.34
CA ARG A 71 14.25 -3.80 -13.19
C ARG A 71 15.21 -4.97 -13.02
N GLN A 72 14.80 -6.05 -12.34
CA GLN A 72 15.62 -7.25 -12.19
C GLN A 72 15.89 -7.91 -13.55
N TYR A 73 14.86 -8.11 -14.38
CA TYR A 73 15.04 -8.65 -15.73
C TYR A 73 15.95 -7.74 -16.58
N SER A 74 15.75 -6.42 -16.53
CA SER A 74 16.61 -5.48 -17.25
C SER A 74 18.08 -5.58 -16.82
N ARG A 75 18.38 -5.70 -15.52
CA ARG A 75 19.75 -5.88 -15.01
C ARG A 75 20.40 -7.18 -15.45
N MET A 76 19.60 -8.22 -15.67
CA MET A 76 20.06 -9.51 -16.19
C MET A 76 20.19 -9.51 -17.73
N ASN A 77 19.95 -8.38 -18.40
CA ASN A 77 19.83 -8.28 -19.86
C ASN A 77 18.79 -9.26 -20.44
N GLN A 78 17.74 -9.54 -19.68
CA GLN A 78 16.62 -10.38 -20.09
C GLN A 78 15.35 -9.55 -20.23
N ARG A 79 14.44 -10.01 -21.09
CA ARG A 79 13.08 -9.46 -21.16
C ARG A 79 12.18 -10.20 -20.18
N MET A 80 11.23 -9.49 -19.59
CA MET A 80 10.18 -10.13 -18.79
C MET A 80 9.38 -11.08 -19.71
N PRO A 81 9.16 -12.34 -19.30
CA PRO A 81 8.30 -13.27 -20.04
C PRO A 81 6.91 -12.67 -20.30
N ILE A 82 6.41 -12.85 -21.52
CA ILE A 82 5.13 -12.26 -21.97
C ILE A 82 3.94 -12.66 -21.08
N ILE A 83 3.95 -13.89 -20.55
CA ILE A 83 2.91 -14.37 -19.64
C ILE A 83 2.78 -13.52 -18.37
N TYR A 84 3.90 -13.03 -17.80
CA TYR A 84 3.85 -12.15 -16.63
C TYR A 84 3.35 -10.76 -16.98
N VAL A 85 3.70 -10.26 -18.17
CA VAL A 85 3.17 -8.98 -18.66
C VAL A 85 1.64 -9.06 -18.79
N GLN A 86 1.13 -10.14 -19.38
CA GLN A 86 -0.32 -10.37 -19.52
C GLN A 86 -1.01 -10.47 -18.16
N LEU A 87 -0.46 -11.25 -17.23
CA LEU A 87 -1.03 -11.40 -15.88
C LEU A 87 -1.05 -10.08 -15.12
N TYR A 88 0.05 -9.32 -15.10
CA TYR A 88 0.09 -8.03 -14.39
C TYR A 88 -0.80 -6.95 -15.03
N THR A 89 -1.05 -7.04 -16.34
CA THR A 89 -1.93 -6.08 -17.04
C THR A 89 -3.40 -6.41 -16.86
N TYR A 90 -3.72 -7.70 -16.68
CA TYR A 90 -5.10 -8.16 -16.49
C TYR A 90 -5.64 -7.89 -15.08
N GLN A 91 -4.77 -7.98 -14.07
CA GLN A 91 -5.08 -7.67 -12.68
C GLN A 91 -5.42 -6.20 -12.47
#